data_AF-A0A529N7L6-F1
#
_entry.id   AF-A0A529N7L6-F1
#
_cell.length_a   1.000
_cell.length_b   1.000
_cell.length_c   1.000
_cell.angle_alpha   90.00
_cell.angle_beta   90.00
_cell.angle_gamma   90.00
#
_symmetry.space_group_name_H-M   'P 1'
#
loop_
_entity.id
_entity.type
_entity.pdbx_description
1 polymer ?
#
loop_
_entity_poly.entity_id
_entity_poly.type
_entity_poly.pdbx_seq_one_letter_code
_entity_poly.pdbx_strand_id
1 'polypeptide(L)'
;DIQSSDVDAFSALIGKEAPRGTLAKVPMLRGRVMALNGVDVGKVSVPAEGAWVLRGDRGLTYDAKMPANATLTQGTWWPEDYAG
;
A
#
# COMPACT_ATOMS: atom_id res chain seq x y z
N ASP A 1 -4.06 3.95 9.06
CA ASP A 1 -3.83 2.49 9.16
C ASP A 1 -4.29 2.02 10.52
N ILE A 2 -4.75 0.77 10.60
CA ILE A 2 -5.22 0.15 11.84
C ILE A 2 -4.22 -0.93 12.21
N GLN A 3 -3.77 -0.95 13.46
CA GLN A 3 -2.86 -1.99 13.94
C GLN A 3 -3.55 -3.34 13.82
N SER A 4 -2.80 -4.40 13.50
CA SER A 4 -3.38 -5.74 13.28
C SER A 4 -4.21 -6.23 14.47
N SER A 5 -3.82 -5.85 15.70
CA SER A 5 -4.56 -6.17 16.93
C SER A 5 -5.95 -5.51 17.01
N ASP A 6 -6.14 -4.38 16.34
CA ASP A 6 -7.33 -3.54 16.48
C ASP A 6 -8.34 -3.77 15.34
N VAL A 7 -7.96 -4.57 14.34
CA VAL A 7 -8.76 -4.86 13.14
C VAL A 7 -10.13 -5.44 13.49
N ASP A 8 -10.20 -6.35 14.46
CA ASP A 8 -11.45 -7.02 14.83
C ASP A 8 -12.40 -6.07 15.56
N ALA A 9 -11.88 -5.27 16.50
CA ALA A 9 -12.65 -4.26 17.19
C ALA A 9 -13.21 -3.20 16.23
N PHE A 10 -12.40 -2.74 15.28
CA PHE A 10 -12.85 -1.82 14.25
C PHE A 10 -13.89 -2.44 13.31
N SER A 11 -13.70 -3.70 12.90
CA SER A 11 -14.66 -4.40 12.05
C SER A 11 -16.03 -4.52 12.71
N ALA A 12 -16.06 -4.83 14.02
CA ALA A 12 -17.29 -4.88 14.80
C ALA A 12 -17.98 -3.50 14.89
N LEU A 13 -17.21 -2.42 15.09
CA LEU A 13 -17.74 -1.06 15.13
C LEU A 13 -18.41 -0.68 13.79
N ILE A 14 -17.75 -0.94 12.66
CA ILE A 14 -18.32 -0.65 11.34
C ILE A 14 -19.60 -1.45 11.09
N GLY A 15 -19.64 -2.73 11.50
CA GLY A 15 -20.85 -3.55 11.40
C GLY A 15 -22.05 -2.95 12.16
N LYS A 16 -21.80 -2.22 13.26
CA LYS A 16 -22.83 -1.54 14.05
C LYS A 16 -23.23 -0.18 13.47
N GLU A 17 -22.27 0.66 13.17
CA GLU A 17 -22.51 2.07 12.80
C GLU A 17 -22.83 2.23 11.31
N ALA A 18 -22.35 1.33 10.47
CA ALA A 18 -22.57 1.33 9.02
C ALA A 18 -22.88 -0.09 8.51
N PRO A 19 -24.05 -0.67 8.86
CA PRO A 19 -24.39 -2.06 8.54
C PRO A 19 -24.53 -2.33 7.03
N ARG A 20 -24.68 -1.28 6.21
CA ARG A 20 -24.67 -1.36 4.73
C ARG A 20 -23.33 -0.97 4.11
N GLY A 21 -22.34 -0.61 4.92
CA GLY A 21 -21.00 -0.23 4.48
C GLY A 21 -20.17 -1.46 4.11
N THR A 22 -19.34 -1.33 3.08
CA THR A 22 -18.39 -2.39 2.69
C THR A 22 -17.05 -2.13 3.38
N LEU A 23 -16.56 -3.11 4.13
CA LEU A 23 -15.22 -3.08 4.74
C LEU A 23 -14.28 -4.03 3.99
N ALA A 24 -13.19 -3.50 3.44
CA ALA A 24 -12.11 -4.27 2.85
C ALA A 24 -10.88 -4.22 3.75
N LYS A 25 -10.29 -5.38 4.03
CA LYS A 25 -9.05 -5.50 4.81
C LYS A 25 -7.93 -5.88 3.86
N VAL A 26 -6.95 -5.00 3.71
CA VAL A 26 -5.80 -5.21 2.83
C VAL A 26 -4.53 -5.10 3.68
N PRO A 27 -3.59 -6.05 3.59
CA PRO A 27 -2.31 -5.94 4.27
C PRO A 27 -1.56 -4.67 3.82
N MET A 28 -0.86 -4.03 4.75
CA MET A 28 -0.11 -2.82 4.46
C MET A 28 1.28 -2.87 5.08
N LEU A 29 2.29 -2.62 4.26
CA LEU A 29 3.67 -2.34 4.65
C LEU A 29 3.95 -0.86 4.42
N ARG A 30 4.81 -0.25 5.26
CA ARG A 30 5.38 1.07 4.97
C ARG A 30 6.79 0.91 4.43
N GLY A 31 7.03 1.42 3.22
CA GLY A 31 8.35 1.44 2.59
C GLY A 31 8.75 2.84 2.14
N ARG A 32 10.05 3.07 2.00
CA ARG A 32 10.62 4.30 1.43
C ARG A 32 11.51 3.95 0.25
N VAL A 33 11.47 4.74 -0.80
CA VAL A 33 12.40 4.62 -1.93
C VAL A 33 13.79 5.02 -1.45
N MET A 34 14.77 4.12 -1.56
CA MET A 34 16.17 4.36 -1.15
C MET A 34 17.12 4.53 -2.34
N ALA A 35 16.73 4.09 -3.53
CA ALA A 35 17.49 4.31 -4.75
C ALA A 35 16.57 4.35 -5.97
N LEU A 36 16.96 5.11 -6.98
CA LEU A 36 16.35 5.10 -8.32
C LEU A 36 17.39 4.60 -9.31
N ASN A 37 17.09 3.52 -10.03
CA ASN A 37 18.02 2.89 -10.98
C ASN A 37 19.42 2.64 -10.36
N GLY A 38 19.47 2.25 -9.09
CA GLY A 38 20.71 2.01 -8.35
C GLY A 38 21.41 3.26 -7.80
N VAL A 39 20.91 4.47 -8.07
CA VAL A 39 21.46 5.72 -7.55
C VAL A 39 20.74 6.10 -6.26
N ASP A 40 21.51 6.32 -5.19
CA ASP A 40 20.99 6.81 -3.91
C ASP A 40 20.15 8.08 -4.09
N VAL A 41 18.98 8.11 -3.46
CA VAL A 41 18.01 9.21 -3.61
C VAL A 41 18.59 10.58 -3.29
N GLY A 42 19.51 10.67 -2.33
CA GLY A 42 20.18 11.91 -1.95
C GLY A 42 21.13 12.45 -3.01
N LYS A 43 21.46 11.66 -4.04
CA LYS A 43 22.31 12.04 -5.18
C LYS A 43 21.52 12.22 -6.48
N VAL A 44 20.23 11.89 -6.49
CA VAL A 44 19.39 12.01 -7.69
C VAL A 44 18.86 13.43 -7.80
N SER A 45 19.06 14.07 -8.96
CA SER A 45 18.33 15.28 -9.32
C SER A 45 17.00 14.88 -9.96
N VAL A 46 15.90 15.12 -9.25
CA VAL A 46 14.54 14.90 -9.76
C VAL A 46 13.81 16.24 -9.95
N PRO A 47 12.98 16.38 -11.00
CA PRO A 47 12.11 17.54 -11.15
C PRO A 47 11.23 17.74 -9.92
N ALA A 48 10.93 19.01 -9.59
CA ALA A 48 10.18 19.36 -8.39
C ALA A 48 8.78 18.71 -8.37
N GLU A 49 8.20 18.51 -9.56
CA GLU A 49 6.89 17.90 -9.80
C GLU A 49 6.87 16.41 -9.41
N GLY A 50 8.01 15.72 -9.48
CA GLY A 50 8.14 14.30 -9.15
C GLY A 50 8.80 14.01 -7.79
N ALA A 51 9.46 15.01 -7.19
CA ALA A 51 10.24 14.84 -5.96
C ALA A 51 9.42 14.34 -4.76
N TRP A 52 8.09 14.54 -4.77
CA TRP A 52 7.20 14.07 -3.71
C TRP A 52 7.20 12.54 -3.54
N VAL A 53 7.49 11.78 -4.60
CA VAL A 53 7.49 10.30 -4.55
C VAL A 53 8.64 9.75 -3.69
N LEU A 54 9.72 10.54 -3.58
CA LEU A 54 10.93 10.21 -2.82
C LEU A 54 10.88 10.68 -1.37
N ARG A 55 9.86 11.45 -0.99
CA ARG A 55 9.74 12.04 0.34
C ARG A 55 8.88 11.20 1.28
N GLY A 56 9.50 10.55 2.27
CA GLY A 56 8.79 9.83 3.32
C GLY A 56 8.31 8.45 2.90
N ASP A 57 7.52 7.84 3.77
CA ASP A 57 7.13 6.44 3.62
C ASP A 57 5.79 6.32 2.87
N ARG A 58 5.59 5.18 2.22
CA ARG A 58 4.40 4.88 1.42
C ARG A 58 3.82 3.54 1.79
N GLY A 59 2.49 3.50 1.79
CA GLY A 59 1.74 2.27 1.93
C GLY A 59 1.94 1.41 0.70
N LEU A 60 2.35 0.17 0.92
CA LEU A 60 2.51 -0.88 -0.07
C LEU A 60 1.61 -2.02 0.38
N THR A 61 0.78 -2.54 -0.52
CA THR A 61 0.12 -3.81 -0.28
C THR A 61 1.05 -4.95 -0.70
N TYR A 62 0.93 -6.08 -0.02
CA TYR A 62 1.57 -7.35 -0.37
C TYR A 62 0.52 -8.47 -0.52
N ASP A 63 -0.73 -8.09 -0.80
CA ASP A 63 -1.83 -9.04 -0.98
C ASP A 63 -1.54 -10.00 -2.14
N ALA A 64 -1.77 -11.30 -1.97
CA ALA A 64 -1.53 -12.28 -3.02
C ALA A 64 -2.42 -12.01 -4.25
N LYS A 65 -3.62 -11.48 -4.04
CA LYS A 65 -4.60 -11.15 -5.09
C LYS A 65 -4.76 -9.65 -5.23
N MET A 66 -4.96 -9.19 -6.46
CA MET A 66 -5.27 -7.78 -6.71
C MET A 66 -6.58 -7.41 -5.99
N PRO A 67 -6.59 -6.39 -5.11
CA PRO A 67 -7.80 -5.99 -4.41
C PRO A 67 -8.90 -5.57 -5.40
N ALA A 68 -10.16 -5.91 -5.09
CA ALA A 68 -11.30 -5.61 -5.98
C ALA A 68 -11.50 -4.10 -6.25
N ASN A 69 -10.98 -3.24 -5.38
CA ASN A 69 -11.04 -1.78 -5.51
C ASN A 69 -9.73 -1.16 -6.05
N ALA A 70 -8.81 -1.98 -6.58
CA ALA A 70 -7.56 -1.52 -7.17
C ALA A 70 -7.62 -1.54 -8.70
N THR A 71 -6.94 -0.57 -9.31
CA THR A 71 -6.73 -0.51 -10.77
C THR A 71 -5.23 -0.59 -11.06
N LEU A 72 -4.80 -1.62 -11.79
CA LEU A 72 -3.43 -1.73 -12.27
C LEU A 72 -3.28 -0.97 -13.59
N THR A 73 -2.58 0.16 -13.54
CA THR A 73 -2.39 1.02 -14.73
C THR A 73 -1.26 0.54 -15.63
N GLN A 74 -0.23 -0.09 -15.07
CA GLN A 74 0.93 -0.63 -15.78
C GLN A 74 1.52 -1.85 -15.04
N GLY A 75 2.19 -2.74 -15.78
CA GLY A 75 2.85 -3.93 -15.25
C GLY A 75 1.92 -5.14 -15.14
N THR A 76 2.28 -6.09 -14.27
CA THR A 76 1.51 -7.31 -13.99
C THR A 76 1.47 -7.52 -12.49
N TRP A 77 0.31 -7.93 -11.97
CA TRP A 77 0.20 -8.36 -10.59
C TRP A 77 1.01 -9.64 -10.37
N TRP A 78 1.66 -9.79 -9.22
CA TRP A 78 2.43 -10.99 -8.93
C TRP A 78 1.54 -12.24 -8.84
N PRO A 79 2.08 -13.45 -9.10
CA PRO A 79 1.38 -14.69 -8.85
C PRO A 79 0.96 -14.86 -7.37
N GLU A 80 -0.11 -15.63 -7.11
CA GLU A 80 -0.60 -15.87 -5.74
C GLU A 80 0.43 -16.56 -4.83
N ASP A 81 1.36 -17.33 -5.41
CA ASP A 81 2.41 -18.08 -4.74
C ASP A 81 3.76 -17.35 -4.71
N TYR A 82 3.78 -16.04 -5.02
CA TYR A 82 4.98 -15.24 -4.98
C TYR A 82 5.53 -15.10 -3.54
N ALA A 83 6.78 -15.52 -3.33
CA ALA A 83 7.39 -15.64 -2.00
C ALA A 83 8.31 -14.48 -1.59
N GLY A 84 8.28 -13.36 -2.34
CA GLY A 84 9.16 -12.21 -2.11
C GLY A 84 10.43 -12.24 -2.93
#